data_AF-A0A7W6G2V1-F1
#
_entry.id   AF-A0A7W6G2V1-F1
#
_cell.length_a   1.000
_cell.length_b   1.000
_cell.length_c   1.000
_cell.angle_alpha   90.00
_cell.angle_beta   90.00
_cell.angle_gamma   90.00
#
_symmetry.space_group_name_H-M   'P 1'
#
loop_
_entity.id
_entity.type
_entity.pdbx_description
1 polymer ?
#
loop_
_entity_poly.entity_id
_entity_poly.type
_entity_poly.pdbx_seq_one_letter_code
_entity_poly.pdbx_strand_id
1 'polypeptide(L)' 'MVNNICTFILGPFGQSLAVLGIVAIGISWMFGRASLGLVAGVVGGIVIMFGASFLGQTLTGGS' A
#
# COMPACT_ATOMS: atom_id res chain seq x y z
N MET A 1 -5.63 -17.38 13.57
CA MET A 1 -6.61 -16.27 13.44
C MET A 1 -5.91 -14.99 12.97
N VAL A 2 -4.89 -14.51 13.68
CA VAL A 2 -4.07 -13.34 13.29
C VAL A 2 -3.43 -13.48 11.90
N ASN A 3 -2.89 -14.66 11.57
CA ASN A 3 -2.24 -14.87 10.27
C ASN A 3 -3.20 -14.68 9.08
N ASN A 4 -4.49 -15.04 9.22
CA ASN A 4 -5.48 -14.85 8.16
C ASN A 4 -5.83 -13.37 7.94
N ILE A 5 -5.82 -12.56 9.01
CA ILE A 5 -6.04 -11.11 8.91
C ILE A 5 -4.83 -10.45 8.25
N CYS A 6 -3.61 -10.86 8.62
CA CYS A 6 -2.39 -10.41 7.95
C CYS A 6 -2.40 -10.80 6.47
N THR A 7 -2.75 -12.04 6.11
CA THR A 7 -2.88 -12.48 4.71
C THR A 7 -4.00 -11.74 3.97
N PHE A 8 -5.07 -11.31 4.63
CA PHE A 8 -6.15 -10.55 4.00
C PHE A 8 -5.76 -9.08 3.73
N ILE A 9 -5.07 -8.45 4.67
CA ILE A 9 -4.59 -7.06 4.54
C ILE A 9 -3.37 -6.96 3.62
N LEU A 10 -2.46 -7.94 3.64
CA LEU A 10 -1.29 -7.97 2.75
C LEU A 10 -1.56 -8.71 1.44
N GLY A 11 -2.67 -9.43 1.33
CA GLY A 11 -3.05 -10.17 0.14
C GLY A 11 -3.82 -9.33 -0.89
N PRO A 12 -4.46 -9.98 -1.88
CA PRO A 12 -5.07 -9.31 -3.04
C PRO A 12 -6.16 -8.29 -2.68
N PHE A 13 -6.82 -8.46 -1.53
CA PHE A 13 -7.82 -7.51 -1.03
C PHE A 13 -7.19 -6.17 -0.59
N GLY A 14 -6.16 -6.21 0.25
CA GLY A 14 -5.47 -4.99 0.67
C GLY A 14 -4.73 -4.30 -0.46
N GLN A 15 -4.20 -5.06 -1.43
CA GLN A 15 -3.61 -4.48 -2.64
C GLN A 15 -4.65 -3.73 -3.48
N SER A 16 -5.86 -4.27 -3.61
CA SER A 16 -6.98 -3.61 -4.31
C SER A 16 -7.42 -2.32 -3.61
N LEU A 17 -7.49 -2.33 -2.28
CA LEU A 17 -7.78 -1.13 -1.48
C LEU A 17 -6.68 -0.07 -1.60
N ALA A 18 -5.40 -0.48 -1.61
CA ALA A 18 -4.29 0.43 -1.77
C ALA A 18 -4.30 1.11 -3.15
N VAL A 19 -4.58 0.36 -4.22
CA VAL A 19 -4.76 0.92 -5.56
C VAL A 19 -5.93 1.91 -5.60
N LEU A 20 -7.06 1.58 -4.99
CA LEU A 20 -8.22 2.45 -4.92
C LEU A 20 -7.91 3.77 -4.16
N GLY A 21 -7.12 3.69 -3.09
CA GLY A 21 -6.62 4.84 -2.35
C GLY A 21 -5.70 5.73 -3.17
N ILE A 22 -4.76 5.14 -3.94
CA ILE A 22 -3.89 5.90 -4.85
C ILE A 22 -4.72 6.63 -5.91
N VAL A 23 -5.72 5.97 -6.50
CA VAL A 23 -6.60 6.59 -7.49
C VAL A 23 -7.35 7.79 -6.90
N ALA A 24 -7.93 7.65 -5.71
CA ALA A 24 -8.64 8.74 -5.04
C ALA A 24 -7.72 9.94 -4.71
N ILE A 25 -6.47 9.68 -4.31
CA ILE A 25 -5.47 10.71 -4.03
C ILE A 25 -4.96 11.36 -5.31
N GLY A 26 -4.74 10.58 -6.37
CA GLY A 26 -4.39 11.10 -7.69
C GLY A 26 -5.46 12.07 -8.20
N ILE A 27 -6.73 11.70 -8.08
CA ILE A 27 -7.86 12.58 -8.40
C ILE A 27 -7.85 13.82 -7.50
N SER A 28 -7.70 13.66 -6.19
CA SER A 28 -7.65 14.78 -5.23
C SER A 28 -6.48 15.74 -5.51
N TRP A 29 -5.37 15.22 -6.04
CA TRP A 29 -4.20 16.00 -6.45
C TRP A 29 -4.45 16.74 -7.77
N MET A 30 -5.12 16.11 -8.74
CA MET A 30 -5.55 16.76 -10.00
C MET A 30 -6.50 17.94 -9.77
N PHE A 31 -7.34 17.90 -8.74
CA PHE A 31 -8.21 19.02 -8.34
C PHE A 31 -7.51 20.05 -7.42
N GLY A 32 -6.20 19.96 -7.22
CA GLY A 32 -5.42 20.90 -6.40
C GLY A 32 -5.74 20.84 -4.90
N ARG A 33 -6.47 19.82 -4.44
CA ARG A 33 -6.89 19.66 -3.03
C ARG A 33 -5.95 18.79 -2.20
N ALA A 34 -5.04 18.05 -2.83
CA ALA A 34 -4.02 17.26 -2.15
C ALA A 34 -2.64 17.94 -2.25
N SER A 35 -1.95 18.05 -1.12
CA SER A 35 -0.60 18.59 -1.03
C SER A 35 0.45 17.52 -1.35
N LEU A 36 1.62 17.94 -1.85
CA LEU A 36 2.77 17.06 -2.12
C LEU A 36 3.12 16.17 -0.92
N GLY A 37 2.99 16.68 0.30
CA GLY A 37 3.25 15.90 1.53
C GLY A 37 2.22 14.80 1.78
N LEU A 38 0.94 15.03 1.46
CA LEU A 38 -0.11 14.02 1.63
C LEU A 38 0.03 12.91 0.60
N VAL A 39 0.37 13.26 -0.63
CA VAL A 39 0.67 12.28 -1.70
C VAL A 39 1.92 11.47 -1.35
N ALA A 40 3.01 12.13 -0.96
CA ALA A 40 4.25 11.46 -0.57
C ALA A 40 4.06 10.54 0.63
N GLY A 41 3.26 10.94 1.63
CA GLY A 41 2.94 10.11 2.79
C GLY A 41 2.16 8.84 2.42
N VAL A 42 1.19 8.95 1.52
CA VAL A 42 0.38 7.78 1.12
C VAL A 42 1.16 6.85 0.20
N VAL A 43 1.89 7.38 -0.79
CA VAL A 43 2.76 6.58 -1.63
C VAL A 43 3.84 5.89 -0.79
N GLY A 44 4.49 6.62 0.13
CA GLY A 44 5.48 6.08 1.05
C GLY A 44 4.92 4.98 1.97
N GLY A 45 3.72 5.18 2.52
CA GLY A 45 3.05 4.18 3.37
C GLY A 45 2.73 2.88 2.63
N ILE A 46 2.29 2.98 1.36
CA ILE A 46 1.99 1.80 0.52
C ILE A 46 3.28 1.05 0.18
N VAL A 47 4.35 1.77 -0.18
CA VAL A 47 5.66 1.18 -0.45
C VAL A 47 6.22 0.46 0.78
N ILE A 48 6.02 0.98 1.99
CA ILE A 48 6.46 0.31 3.23
C ILE A 48 5.62 -0.95 3.50
N MET A 49 4.28 -0.85 3.38
CA MET A 49 3.34 -1.97 3.58
C MET A 49 3.66 -3.17 2.69
N PHE A 50 3.80 -2.95 1.37
CA PHE A 50 4.03 -4.04 0.41
C PHE A 50 5.51 -4.31 0.13
N GLY A 51 6.38 -3.31 0.33
CA GLY A 51 7.82 -3.47 0.22
C GLY A 51 8.38 -4.31 1.35
N ALA A 52 7.87 -4.19 2.59
CA ALA A 52 8.30 -5.04 3.70
C ALA A 52 7.92 -6.51 3.49
N SER A 53 6.74 -6.80 2.92
CA SER A 53 6.35 -8.17 2.57
C SER A 53 7.21 -8.75 1.45
N PHE A 54 7.57 -7.95 0.45
CA PHE A 54 8.49 -8.34 -0.61
C PHE A 54 9.91 -8.60 -0.08
N LEU A 55 10.41 -7.71 0.79
CA LEU A 55 11.72 -7.86 1.42
C LEU A 55 11.77 -9.10 2.32
N GLY A 56 10.72 -9.34 3.10
CA GLY A 56 10.60 -10.53 3.94
C GLY A 56 10.64 -11.82 3.14
N GLN A 57 9.90 -11.90 2.03
CA GLN A 57 9.90 -13.06 1.12
C GLN A 57 11.28 -13.26 0.46
N THR A 58 11.87 -12.17 -0.03
CA THR A 58 13.20 -12.17 -0.67
C THR A 58 14.30 -12.60 0.30
N LEU A 59 14.26 -12.14 1.56
CA LEU A 59 15.27 -12.45 2.57
C LEU A 59 15.10 -13.83 3.20
N THR A 60 13.87 -14.34 3.30
CA THR A 60 13.59 -15.68 3.85
C THR A 60 13.60 -16.79 2.81
N GLY A 61 13.86 -16.46 1.53
CA GLY A 61 13.86 -17.40 0.42
C GLY A 61 12.47 -17.97 0.09
N GLY A 62 11.41 -17.33 0.59
CA GLY A 62 10.03 -17.71 0.35
C GLY A 62 9.58 -17.20 -1.01
N SER A 63 9.42 -18.13 -1.95
CA SER A 63 8.72 -17.95 -3.23
C SER A 63 7.23 -17.65 -3.03
#